data_AF-A0A183AFS1-F1
#
_entry.id   AF-A0A183AFS1-F1
#
_cell.length_a   1.000
_cell.length_b   1.000
_cell.length_c   1.000
_cell.angle_alpha   90.00
_cell.angle_beta   90.00
_cell.angle_gamma   90.00
#
_symmetry.space_group_name_H-M   'P 1'
#
loop_
_entity.id
_entity.type
_entity.pdbx_description
1 polymer ?
#
loop_
_entity_poly.entity_id
_entity_poly.type
_entity_poly.pdbx_seq_one_letter_code
_entity_poly.pdbx_strand_id
1 'polypeptide(L)' 'MPSVDEVRKVLHALDRNGDGKISADELKAFADDANCPLDVTTIKKFIAEHDKDQDGKLNLNELVSILSN' A
#
# COMPACT_ATOMS: atom_id res chain seq x y z
N MET A 1 -0.59 18.17 4.16
CA MET A 1 -1.31 16.98 4.64
C MET A 1 -1.98 16.35 3.43
N PRO A 2 -1.65 15.11 3.07
CA PRO A 2 -2.38 14.39 2.03
C PRO A 2 -3.84 14.30 2.49
N SER A 3 -4.77 14.68 1.63
CA SER A 3 -6.19 14.56 1.96
C SER A 3 -6.57 13.08 1.95
N VAL A 4 -7.51 12.66 2.81
CA VAL A 4 -8.06 11.28 2.80
C VAL A 4 -8.50 10.88 1.39
N ASP A 5 -8.95 11.84 0.59
CA ASP A 5 -9.30 11.67 -0.82
C ASP A 5 -8.12 11.24 -1.71
N GLU A 6 -6.93 11.80 -1.53
CA GLU A 6 -5.73 11.39 -2.28
C GLU A 6 -5.31 9.99 -1.89
N VAL A 7 -5.28 9.69 -0.59
CA VAL A 7 -4.94 8.35 -0.11
C VAL A 7 -5.94 7.33 -0.62
N ARG A 8 -7.23 7.67 -0.63
CA ARG A 8 -8.28 6.81 -1.16
C ARG A 8 -8.18 6.59 -2.66
N LYS A 9 -7.76 7.59 -3.45
CA LYS A 9 -7.49 7.43 -4.89
C LYS A 9 -6.30 6.53 -5.14
N VAL A 10 -5.21 6.72 -4.39
CA VAL A 10 -4.02 5.87 -4.46
C VAL A 10 -4.37 4.43 -4.06
N LEU A 11 -5.12 4.26 -2.97
CA LEU A 11 -5.64 2.96 -2.57
C LEU A 11 -6.48 2.35 -3.69
N HIS A 12 -7.48 3.05 -4.22
CA HIS A 12 -8.32 2.47 -5.27
C HIS A 12 -7.56 2.12 -6.56
N ALA A 13 -6.46 2.82 -6.85
CA ALA A 13 -5.62 2.52 -8.00
C ALA A 13 -4.74 1.27 -7.78
N LEU A 14 -4.44 0.94 -6.52
CA LEU A 14 -3.56 -0.17 -6.12
C LEU A 14 -4.36 -1.41 -5.67
N ASP A 15 -5.49 -1.18 -5.00
CA ASP A 15 -6.46 -2.14 -4.47
C ASP A 15 -7.25 -2.76 -5.62
N ARG A 16 -6.77 -3.91 -6.10
CA ARG A 16 -7.41 -4.66 -7.20
C ARG A 16 -8.56 -5.50 -6.70
N ASN A 17 -8.50 -5.94 -5.44
CA ASN A 17 -9.52 -6.81 -4.87
C ASN A 17 -10.70 -6.03 -4.25
N GLY A 18 -10.53 -4.73 -4.00
CA GLY A 18 -11.57 -3.86 -3.43
C GLY A 18 -11.80 -4.06 -1.93
N ASP A 19 -10.85 -4.64 -1.20
CA ASP A 19 -10.94 -4.85 0.26
C ASP A 19 -10.62 -3.57 1.05
N GLY A 20 -10.20 -2.49 0.37
CA GLY A 20 -9.85 -1.22 1.01
C GLY A 20 -8.51 -1.28 1.73
N LYS A 21 -7.68 -2.25 1.37
CA LYS A 21 -6.32 -2.47 1.85
C LYS A 21 -5.43 -2.85 0.68
N ILE A 22 -4.13 -2.57 0.80
CA ILE A 22 -3.14 -2.96 -0.21
C ILE A 22 -2.31 -4.12 0.34
N SER A 23 -2.46 -5.27 -0.29
CA SER A 23 -1.66 -6.45 0.03
C SER A 23 -0.28 -6.39 -0.63
N ALA A 24 0.69 -7.13 -0.09
CA ALA A 24 2.03 -7.24 -0.71
C ALA A 24 1.97 -7.71 -2.17
N ASP A 25 1.04 -8.61 -2.49
CA ASP A 25 0.80 -9.08 -3.86
C ASP A 25 0.24 -7.99 -4.78
N GLU A 26 -0.62 -7.10 -4.27
CA GLU A 26 -1.22 -6.01 -5.04
C GLU A 26 -0.20 -4.91 -5.32
N LEU A 27 0.59 -4.55 -4.30
CA LEU A 27 1.69 -3.60 -4.47
C LEU A 27 2.74 -4.15 -5.46
N LYS A 28 3.02 -5.46 -5.39
CA LYS A 28 3.93 -6.14 -6.33
C LYS A 28 3.37 -6.14 -7.75
N ALA A 29 2.10 -6.47 -7.92
CA ALA A 29 1.44 -6.47 -9.22
C ALA A 29 1.44 -5.07 -9.85
N PHE A 30 1.22 -4.03 -9.04
CA PHE A 30 1.30 -2.65 -9.50
C PHE A 30 2.73 -2.24 -9.86
N ALA A 31 3.72 -2.65 -9.08
CA ALA A 31 5.14 -2.37 -9.37
C ALA A 31 5.57 -3.00 -10.72
N ASP A 32 5.12 -4.23 -10.97
CA ASP A 32 5.31 -4.94 -12.23
C ASP A 32 4.62 -4.20 -13.41
N ASP A 33 3.37 -3.76 -13.21
CA ASP A 33 2.59 -2.98 -14.18
C ASP A 33 3.22 -1.60 -14.49
N ALA A 34 3.77 -0.94 -13.46
CA ALA A 34 4.47 0.34 -13.57
C ALA A 34 5.90 0.21 -14.16
N ASN A 35 6.30 -1.00 -14.59
CA ASN A 35 7.63 -1.32 -15.11
C ASN A 35 8.76 -0.91 -14.13
N CYS A 36 8.45 -0.91 -12.83
CA CYS A 36 9.36 -0.60 -11.75
C CYS A 36 9.44 -1.83 -10.85
N PRO A 37 10.33 -2.79 -11.14
CA PRO A 37 10.41 -4.04 -10.40
C PRO A 37 10.85 -3.74 -8.95
N LEU A 38 9.87 -3.67 -8.05
CA LEU A 38 10.12 -3.61 -6.62
C LEU A 38 10.28 -5.03 -6.11
N ASP A 39 11.42 -5.29 -5.47
CA ASP A 39 11.67 -6.58 -4.82
C ASP A 39 10.59 -6.86 -3.78
N VAL A 40 10.01 -8.08 -3.84
CA VAL A 40 9.00 -8.55 -2.88
C VAL A 40 9.51 -8.43 -1.45
N THR A 41 10.82 -8.59 -1.25
CA THR A 41 11.49 -8.42 0.04
C THR A 41 11.42 -6.98 0.54
N THR A 42 11.60 -6.01 -0.34
CA THR A 42 11.49 -4.58 -0.04
C THR A 42 10.04 -4.20 0.24
N ILE A 43 9.11 -4.69 -0.57
CA ILE A 43 7.67 -4.51 -0.35
C ILE A 43 7.26 -5.09 1.01
N LYS A 44 7.68 -6.32 1.32
CA LYS A 44 7.38 -6.96 2.60
C LYS A 44 7.99 -6.24 3.79
N LYS A 45 9.21 -5.72 3.68
CA LYS A 45 9.82 -4.89 4.73
C LYS A 45 9.06 -3.59 4.92
N PHE A 46 8.75 -2.90 3.83
CA PHE A 46 8.01 -1.65 3.86
C PHE A 46 6.62 -1.83 4.48
N ILE A 47 5.90 -2.88 4.07
CA ILE A 47 4.64 -3.25 4.69
C ILE A 47 4.87 -3.55 6.16
N ALA A 48 5.78 -4.45 6.52
CA ALA A 48 6.01 -4.82 7.93
C ALA A 48 6.46 -3.65 8.84
N GLU A 49 7.13 -2.63 8.31
CA GLU A 49 7.53 -1.44 9.08
C GLU A 49 6.36 -0.46 9.30
N HIS A 50 5.38 -0.46 8.41
CA HIS A 50 4.26 0.48 8.44
C HIS A 50 2.90 -0.15 8.78
N ASP A 51 2.82 -1.47 8.70
CA ASP A 51 1.71 -2.34 9.10
C ASP A 51 1.70 -2.41 10.64
N LYS A 52 0.89 -1.53 11.23
CA LYS A 52 0.69 -1.44 12.67
C LYS A 52 -0.24 -2.55 13.16
N ASP A 53 -1.14 -3.04 12.31
CA ASP A 53 -2.09 -4.09 12.69
C ASP A 53 -1.56 -5.52 12.42
N GLN A 54 -0.39 -5.62 11.76
CA GLN A 54 0.32 -6.86 11.44
C GLN A 54 -0.54 -7.84 10.61
N ASP A 55 -1.46 -7.32 9.80
CA ASP A 55 -2.33 -8.11 8.90
C ASP A 55 -1.62 -8.45 7.57
N GLY A 56 -0.40 -7.94 7.37
CA GLY A 56 0.39 -8.12 6.15
C GLY A 56 -0.13 -7.27 4.98
N LYS A 57 -0.95 -6.26 5.28
CA LYS A 57 -1.60 -5.37 4.31
C LYS A 57 -1.58 -3.94 4.84
N LEU A 58 -1.55 -2.96 3.95
CA LEU A 58 -1.65 -1.54 4.31
C LEU A 58 -3.09 -1.06 4.14
N ASN A 59 -3.75 -0.74 5.24
CA ASN A 59 -5.09 -0.16 5.20
C ASN A 59 -5.05 1.37 4.99
N LEU A 60 -6.22 1.95 4.71
CA LEU A 60 -6.40 3.40 4.53
C LEU A 60 -5.76 4.23 5.66
N ASN A 61 -5.93 3.80 6.90
CA ASN A 61 -5.48 4.54 8.08
C ASN A 61 -3.94 4.49 8.20
N GLU A 62 -3.34 3.36 7.85
CA GLU A 62 -1.88 3.18 7.83
C GLU A 62 -1.25 4.03 6.72
N LEU A 63 -1.79 3.99 5.50
CA LEU A 63 -1.30 4.83 4.40
C LEU A 63 -1.40 6.33 4.69
N VAL A 64 -2.49 6.78 5.32
CA VAL A 64 -2.60 8.16 5.81
C VAL A 64 -1.50 8.47 6.82
N SER A 65 -1.22 7.54 7.73
CA SER A 65 -0.16 7.70 8.74
C SER A 65 1.24 7.71 8.14
N ILE A 66 1.50 6.97 7.05
CA ILE A 66 2.78 6.96 6.32
C ILE A 66 2.98 8.30 5.61
N LEU A 67 1.97 8.78 4.89
CA LEU A 67 2.07 10.00 4.07
C LEU A 67 1.98 11.30 4.89
N SER A 68 1.58 11.22 6.17
CA SER A 68 1.48 12.36 7.08
C SER A 68 2.68 12.51 8.01
N ASN A 69 3.68 11.64 7.91
CA ASN A 69 4.91 11.67 8.71
C ASN A 69 6.11 12.12 7.87
#